data_AF-A0A1D1Z6W7-F1
#
_entry.id   AF-A0A1D1Z6W7-F1
#
_cell.length_a   1.000
_cell.length_b   1.000
_cell.length_c   1.000
_cell.angle_alpha   90.00
_cell.angle_beta   90.00
_cell.angle_gamma   90.00
#
_symmetry.space_group_name_H-M   'P 1'
#
loop_
_entity.id
_entity.type
_entity.pdbx_description
1 polymer ?
#
loop_
_entity_poly.entity_id
_entity_poly.type
_entity_poly.pdbx_seq_one_letter_code
_entity_poly.pdbx_strand_id
1 'polypeptide(L)'
;LEGGNPEKKGQEVGMEAEEGEEELKKEIKRHPMFGILKETHLNCLKICSGNEEISKVEQDQLQRTNVEQENHSDLDLFMEAYHAALVELAREIQKPMQEAAAFMEVMYCLLDDMAGSPHARGGATGSTGE
;
A
#
# COMPACT_ATOMS: atom_id res chain seq x y z
N LEU A 1 48.76 -28.53 37.00
CA LEU A 1 49.49 -27.57 36.13
C LEU A 1 49.72 -28.33 34.84
N GLU A 2 49.14 -28.07 33.68
CA GLU A 2 48.19 -27.10 33.12
C GLU A 2 47.25 -27.95 32.23
N GLY A 3 45.94 -27.71 32.09
CA GLY A 3 45.33 -26.42 31.77
C GLY A 3 45.28 -26.17 30.25
N GLY A 4 44.93 -27.17 29.43
CA GLY A 4 44.72 -27.00 27.99
C GLY A 4 43.34 -26.43 27.66
N ASN A 5 43.31 -25.16 27.30
CA ASN A 5 42.16 -24.35 26.86
C ASN A 5 41.49 -24.91 25.58
N PRO A 6 40.15 -24.97 25.46
CA PRO A 6 39.48 -25.15 24.18
C PRO A 6 39.38 -23.79 23.46
N GLU A 7 40.20 -23.60 22.43
CA GLU A 7 40.08 -22.43 21.56
C GLU A 7 38.81 -22.47 20.71
N LYS A 8 38.19 -21.30 20.68
CA LYS A 8 36.89 -20.95 20.12
C LYS A 8 36.80 -21.31 18.64
N LYS A 9 35.81 -22.13 18.28
CA LYS A 9 35.28 -22.18 16.91
C LYS A 9 33.82 -21.76 16.97
N GLY A 10 33.56 -20.51 16.59
CA GLY A 10 32.20 -19.98 16.63
C GLY A 10 32.14 -18.48 16.35
N GLN A 11 32.66 -18.03 15.21
CA GLN A 11 32.37 -16.68 14.70
C GLN A 11 32.73 -16.53 13.22
N GLU A 12 32.12 -17.31 12.33
CA GLU A 12 32.30 -17.15 10.87
C GLU A 12 30.95 -17.14 10.11
N VAL A 13 29.88 -17.68 10.70
CA VAL A 13 28.58 -17.90 10.02
C VAL A 13 27.71 -16.63 9.95
N GLY A 14 28.12 -15.52 10.58
CA GLY A 14 27.31 -14.30 10.68
C GLY A 14 27.55 -13.24 9.60
N MET A 15 28.78 -13.14 9.06
CA MET A 15 29.14 -12.09 8.10
C MET A 15 28.73 -12.42 6.66
N GLU A 16 28.85 -13.69 6.25
CA GLU A 16 28.52 -14.13 4.88
C GLU A 16 27.02 -14.00 4.55
N ALA A 17 26.16 -14.15 5.56
CA ALA A 17 24.72 -14.00 5.40
C ALA A 17 24.29 -12.53 5.21
N GLU A 18 24.92 -11.59 5.93
CA GLU A 18 24.67 -10.15 5.75
C GLU A 18 25.19 -9.65 4.40
N GLU A 19 26.37 -10.11 3.97
CA GLU A 19 26.95 -9.73 2.68
C GLU A 19 26.08 -10.20 1.50
N GLY A 20 25.58 -11.44 1.55
CA GLY A 20 24.64 -11.96 0.56
C GLY A 20 23.30 -11.21 0.52
N GLU A 21 22.80 -10.75 1.67
CA GLU A 21 21.58 -9.92 1.73
C GLU A 21 21.80 -8.55 1.09
N GLU A 22 22.96 -7.92 1.32
CA GLU A 22 23.29 -6.64 0.69
C GLU A 22 23.45 -6.74 -0.83
N GLU A 23 24.07 -7.80 -1.33
CA GLU A 23 24.19 -8.06 -2.76
C GLU A 23 22.83 -8.26 -3.41
N LEU A 24 21.95 -9.07 -2.79
CA LEU A 24 20.59 -9.26 -3.27
C LEU A 24 19.82 -7.94 -3.31
N LYS A 25 19.92 -7.10 -2.26
CA LYS A 25 19.30 -5.76 -2.24
C LYS A 25 19.84 -4.86 -3.36
N LYS A 26 21.14 -4.93 -3.66
CA LYS A 26 21.75 -4.17 -4.77
C LYS A 26 21.20 -4.63 -6.11
N GLU A 27 21.06 -5.94 -6.30
CA GLU A 27 20.51 -6.50 -7.54
C GLU A 27 19.04 -6.15 -7.72
N ILE A 28 18.21 -6.29 -6.67
CA ILE A 28 16.81 -5.85 -6.68
C ILE A 28 16.72 -4.36 -7.06
N LYS A 29 17.55 -3.49 -6.46
CA LYS A 29 17.53 -2.05 -6.74
C LYS A 29 17.96 -1.70 -8.17
N ARG A 30 18.84 -2.51 -8.77
CA ARG A 30 19.35 -2.31 -10.14
C ARG A 30 18.43 -2.90 -11.20
N HIS A 31 17.48 -3.73 -10.80
CA HIS A 31 16.53 -4.37 -11.70
C HIS A 31 15.63 -3.33 -12.40
N PRO A 32 15.38 -3.45 -13.70
CA PRO A 32 14.59 -2.48 -14.48
C PRO A 32 13.16 -2.32 -13.95
N MET A 33 12.56 -3.37 -13.38
CA MET A 33 11.22 -3.30 -12.79
C MET A 33 11.16 -2.66 -11.39
N PHE A 34 12.29 -2.36 -10.74
CA PHE A 34 12.27 -1.85 -9.36
C PHE A 34 11.52 -0.52 -9.24
N GLY A 35 11.68 0.37 -10.24
CA GLY A 35 10.97 1.65 -10.29
C GLY A 35 9.45 1.48 -10.36
N ILE A 36 8.97 0.70 -11.34
CA ILE A 36 7.53 0.46 -11.54
C ILE A 36 6.91 -0.26 -10.35
N LEU A 37 7.60 -1.21 -9.73
CA LEU A 37 7.12 -1.89 -8.52
C LEU A 37 6.88 -0.92 -7.37
N LYS A 38 7.84 -0.01 -7.12
CA LYS A 38 7.68 1.03 -6.08
C LYS A 38 6.52 1.96 -6.37
N GLU A 39 6.34 2.34 -7.64
CA GLU A 39 5.25 3.20 -8.06
C GLU A 39 3.89 2.53 -7.88
N THR A 40 3.72 1.30 -8.37
CA THR A 40 2.47 0.53 -8.21
C THR A 40 2.16 0.29 -6.74
N HIS A 41 3.18 -0.01 -5.91
CA HIS A 41 3.01 -0.14 -4.47
C HIS A 41 2.53 1.18 -3.83
N LEU A 42 3.15 2.31 -4.18
CA LEU A 42 2.74 3.63 -3.69
C LEU A 42 1.31 3.95 -4.14
N ASN A 43 0.91 3.54 -5.34
CA ASN A 43 -0.45 3.72 -5.82
C ASN A 43 -1.48 2.95 -4.97
N CYS A 44 -1.18 1.71 -4.57
CA CYS A 44 -2.04 0.96 -3.64
C CYS A 44 -2.24 1.73 -2.33
N LEU A 45 -1.17 2.32 -1.77
CA LEU A 45 -1.25 3.13 -0.55
C LEU A 45 -2.09 4.40 -0.75
N LYS A 46 -1.97 5.07 -1.91
CA LYS A 46 -2.78 6.25 -2.25
C LYS A 46 -4.27 5.93 -2.30
N ILE A 47 -4.64 4.80 -2.94
CA ILE A 47 -6.02 4.32 -2.99
C ILE A 47 -6.56 4.12 -1.57
N CYS A 48 -5.82 3.44 -0.70
CA CYS A 48 -6.21 3.23 0.70
C CYS A 48 -6.28 4.52 1.52
N SER A 49 -5.52 5.55 1.15
CA SER A 49 -5.49 6.83 1.88
C SER A 49 -6.64 7.76 1.50
N GLY A 50 -7.50 7.39 0.53
CA GLY A 50 -8.61 8.22 0.09
C GLY A 50 -8.19 9.45 -0.73
N ASN A 51 -6.93 9.51 -1.20
CA ASN A 51 -6.47 10.62 -2.02
C ASN A 51 -6.98 10.41 -3.46
N GLU A 52 -7.95 11.21 -3.89
CA GLU A 52 -8.75 11.00 -5.12
C GLU A 52 -7.96 11.10 -6.44
N GLU A 53 -6.69 11.53 -6.40
CA GLU A 53 -5.78 11.48 -7.55
C GLU A 53 -5.27 10.05 -7.81
N ILE A 54 -6.20 9.11 -7.98
CA ILE A 54 -5.89 7.77 -8.46
C ILE A 54 -5.57 7.92 -9.94
N SER A 55 -4.28 8.06 -10.26
CA SER A 55 -3.79 7.83 -11.62
C SER A 55 -4.33 6.46 -12.03
N LYS A 56 -5.18 6.42 -13.07
CA LYS A 56 -5.59 5.16 -13.69
C LYS A 56 -4.28 4.42 -14.00
N VAL A 57 -3.96 3.40 -13.21
CA VAL A 57 -2.85 2.51 -13.54
C VAL A 57 -3.19 2.01 -14.93
N GLU A 58 -2.45 2.47 -15.93
CA GLU A 58 -2.73 2.16 -17.32
C GLU A 58 -2.71 0.64 -17.43
N GLN A 59 -3.91 0.11 -17.55
CA GLN A 59 -4.21 -1.32 -17.61
C GLN A 59 -3.62 -1.98 -18.87
N ASP A 60 -3.06 -1.15 -19.77
CA ASP A 60 -2.49 -1.51 -21.06
C ASP A 60 -1.12 -2.21 -20.99
N GLN A 61 -0.42 -2.17 -19.85
CA GLN A 61 0.86 -2.89 -19.71
C GLN A 61 0.70 -4.39 -19.40
N LEU A 62 -0.54 -4.89 -19.27
CA LEU A 62 -0.83 -6.33 -19.20
C LEU A 62 -0.87 -7.00 -20.59
N GLN A 63 -0.18 -6.45 -21.59
CA GLN A 63 0.17 -7.24 -22.77
C GLN A 63 1.12 -8.34 -22.32
N ARG A 64 0.52 -9.51 -22.06
CA ARG A 64 1.17 -10.79 -21.86
C ARG A 64 2.35 -10.90 -22.81
N THR A 65 3.54 -10.59 -22.30
CA THR A 65 4.76 -10.99 -22.95
C THR A 65 4.83 -12.48 -22.72
N ASN A 66 4.38 -13.22 -23.72
CA ASN A 66 4.68 -14.63 -23.89
C ASN A 66 6.18 -14.71 -24.20
N VAL A 67 7.02 -14.27 -23.25
CA VAL A 67 8.46 -14.41 -23.32
C VAL A 67 8.72 -15.85 -22.95
N GLU A 68 9.37 -16.53 -23.88
CA GLU A 68 9.86 -17.89 -23.77
C GLU A 68 10.45 -18.09 -22.37
N GLN A 69 9.76 -18.91 -21.57
CA GLN A 69 10.00 -19.14 -20.14
C GLN A 69 11.38 -19.75 -19.82
N GLU A 70 12.25 -19.89 -20.83
CA GLU A 70 13.50 -20.66 -20.77
C GLU A 70 14.71 -19.83 -20.30
N ASN A 71 14.60 -18.52 -20.04
CA ASN A 71 15.77 -17.69 -19.69
C ASN A 71 15.58 -16.67 -18.55
N HIS A 72 14.47 -16.69 -17.81
CA HIS A 72 14.27 -15.75 -16.70
C HIS A 72 14.98 -16.24 -15.43
N SER A 73 15.70 -15.33 -14.76
CA SER A 73 16.24 -15.60 -13.43
C SER A 73 15.12 -15.66 -12.39
N ASP A 74 15.38 -16.29 -11.24
CA ASP A 74 14.43 -16.30 -10.12
C ASP A 74 14.03 -14.88 -9.68
N LEU A 75 14.94 -13.91 -9.82
CA LEU A 75 14.65 -12.51 -9.53
C LEU A 75 13.67 -11.91 -10.54
N ASP A 76 13.84 -12.18 -11.84
CA ASP A 76 12.91 -11.68 -12.87
C ASP A 76 11.49 -12.20 -12.61
N LEU A 77 11.38 -13.52 -12.34
CA LEU A 77 10.11 -14.17 -12.00
C LEU A 77 9.48 -13.55 -10.75
N PHE A 78 10.28 -13.27 -9.72
CA PHE A 78 9.81 -12.59 -8.51
C PHE A 78 9.30 -11.18 -8.81
N MET A 79 10.04 -10.39 -9.59
CA MET A 79 9.68 -9.00 -9.91
C MET A 79 8.39 -8.93 -10.72
N GLU A 80 8.19 -9.86 -11.66
CA GLU A 80 6.95 -9.99 -12.44
C GLU A 80 5.76 -10.44 -11.58
N ALA A 81 5.94 -11.48 -10.77
CA ALA A 81 4.90 -12.00 -9.89
C ALA A 81 4.46 -10.94 -8.85
N TYR A 82 5.44 -10.21 -8.29
CA TYR A 82 5.15 -9.12 -7.35
C TYR A 82 4.40 -7.97 -8.04
N HIS A 83 4.80 -7.60 -9.25
CA HIS A 83 4.09 -6.57 -10.02
C HIS A 83 2.64 -6.97 -10.31
N ALA A 84 2.42 -8.21 -10.77
CA ALA A 84 1.09 -8.74 -11.04
C ALA A 84 0.21 -8.72 -9.79
N ALA A 85 0.75 -9.15 -8.64
CA ALA A 85 0.05 -9.11 -7.36
C ALA A 85 -0.32 -7.68 -6.93
N LEU A 86 0.56 -6.70 -7.14
CA LEU A 86 0.25 -5.29 -6.83
C LEU A 86 -0.85 -4.73 -7.74
N VAL A 87 -0.84 -5.04 -9.03
CA VAL A 87 -1.89 -4.62 -9.98
C VAL A 87 -3.24 -5.22 -9.60
N GLU A 88 -3.27 -6.50 -9.25
CA GLU A 88 -4.49 -7.16 -8.79
C GLU A 88 -5.00 -6.55 -7.47
N LEU A 89 -4.10 -6.36 -6.50
CA LEU A 89 -4.43 -5.70 -5.24
C LEU A 89 -5.05 -4.31 -5.48
N ALA A 90 -4.42 -3.48 -6.32
CA ALA A 90 -4.92 -2.14 -6.65
C ALA A 90 -6.35 -2.18 -7.22
N ARG A 91 -6.62 -3.13 -8.12
CA ARG A 91 -7.96 -3.33 -8.71
C ARG A 91 -8.99 -3.74 -7.65
N GLU A 92 -8.62 -4.65 -6.76
CA GLU A 92 -9.52 -5.18 -5.74
C GLU A 92 -9.84 -4.16 -4.64
N ILE A 93 -8.88 -3.33 -4.22
CA ILE A 93 -9.08 -2.33 -3.16
C ILE A 93 -9.78 -1.06 -3.66
N GLN A 94 -9.67 -0.72 -4.95
CA GLN A 94 -10.21 0.54 -5.47
C GLN A 94 -11.73 0.65 -5.29
N LYS A 95 -12.48 -0.38 -5.70
CA LYS A 95 -13.94 -0.38 -5.61
C LYS A 95 -14.45 -0.25 -4.16
N PRO A 96 -14.03 -1.08 -3.18
CA PRO A 96 -14.52 -0.96 -1.81
C PRO A 96 -14.12 0.37 -1.15
N MET A 97 -12.97 0.96 -1.51
CA MET A 97 -12.60 2.30 -1.02
C MET A 97 -13.52 3.40 -1.57
N GLN A 98 -13.86 3.34 -2.86
CA GLN A 98 -14.81 4.27 -3.46
C GLN A 98 -16.23 4.12 -2.88
N GLU A 99 -16.68 2.88 -2.65
CA GLU A 99 -17.97 2.59 -2.03
C GLU A 99 -18.03 3.10 -0.59
N ALA A 100 -16.96 2.91 0.19
CA ALA A 100 -16.87 3.42 1.56
C ALA A 100 -16.85 4.96 1.59
N ALA A 101 -16.11 5.61 0.69
CA ALA A 101 -16.08 7.06 0.57
C ALA A 101 -17.47 7.62 0.24
N ALA A 102 -18.14 7.06 -0.76
CA ALA A 102 -19.50 7.47 -1.14
C ALA A 102 -20.50 7.28 0.02
N PHE A 103 -20.40 6.17 0.75
CA PHE A 103 -21.22 5.95 1.95
C PHE A 103 -20.98 7.01 3.02
N MET A 104 -19.71 7.35 3.31
CA MET A 104 -19.37 8.38 4.29
C MET A 104 -19.92 9.76 3.88
N GLU A 105 -19.78 10.16 2.62
CA GLU A 105 -20.34 11.42 2.10
C GLU A 105 -21.85 11.52 2.29
N VAL A 106 -22.59 10.44 1.98
CA VAL A 106 -24.03 10.37 2.20
C VAL A 106 -24.37 10.54 3.69
N MET A 107 -23.63 9.85 4.57
CA MET A 107 -23.85 9.96 6.01
C MET A 107 -23.53 11.34 6.56
N TYR A 108 -22.47 12.00 6.07
CA TYR A 108 -22.14 13.37 6.45
C TYR A 108 -23.26 14.35 6.08
N CYS A 109 -23.80 14.27 4.86
CA CYS A 109 -24.94 15.10 4.44
C CYS A 109 -26.15 14.91 5.34
N LEU A 110 -26.52 13.66 5.66
CA LEU A 110 -27.66 13.37 6.54
C LEU A 110 -27.47 13.93 7.95
N LEU A 111 -26.25 13.85 8.49
CA LEU A 111 -25.92 14.40 9.81
C LEU A 111 -26.00 15.93 9.82
N ASP A 112 -25.50 16.58 8.77
CA ASP A 112 -25.53 18.04 8.64
C ASP A 112 -26.97 18.57 8.50
N ASP A 113 -27.80 17.90 7.70
CA ASP A 113 -29.23 18.22 7.56
C ASP A 113 -29.98 18.17 8.91
N MET A 114 -29.65 17.19 9.76
CA MET A 114 -30.22 17.09 11.10
C MET A 114 -29.69 18.17 12.04
N ALA A 115 -28.40 18.52 11.94
CA ALA A 115 -27.76 19.56 12.74
C ALA A 115 -28.22 20.98 12.36
N GLY A 116 -28.61 21.19 11.10
CA GLY A 116 -29.13 22.44 10.56
C GLY A 116 -30.60 22.73 10.90
N SER A 117 -31.32 21.83 11.57
CA SER A 117 -32.73 22.06 11.96
C SER A 117 -32.82 23.08 13.10
N PRO A 118 -33.36 24.29 12.87
CA PRO A 118 -33.53 25.27 13.95
C PRO A 118 -34.65 24.79 14.85
N HIS A 119 -34.31 24.16 15.98
CA HIS A 119 -35.16 24.16 17.17
C HIS A 119 -35.24 25.59 17.74
N ALA A 120 -35.86 26.50 17.00
CA ALA A 120 -36.16 27.84 17.46
C ALA A 120 -37.42 28.37 16.76
N ARG A 121 -38.59 27.84 17.14
CA ARG A 121 -39.82 28.62 17.04
C ARG A 121 -40.77 28.30 18.17
N GLY A 122 -40.39 28.81 19.34
CA GLY A 122 -41.22 28.85 20.55
C GLY A 122 -40.89 30.04 21.43
N GLY A 123 -40.39 31.14 20.86
CA GLY A 123 -40.33 32.43 21.55
C GLY A 123 -41.74 33.01 21.65
N ALA A 124 -42.51 32.59 22.66
CA ALA A 124 -43.73 33.26 23.04
C ALA A 124 -43.35 34.44 23.95
N THR A 125 -43.22 35.61 23.32
CA THR A 125 -43.26 36.93 23.96
C THR A 125 -44.60 37.10 24.68
N GLY A 126 -44.59 37.48 25.95
CA GLY A 126 -45.82 37.80 26.67
C GLY A 126 -45.59 38.17 28.12
N SER A 127 -44.81 39.22 28.39
CA SER A 127 -44.82 39.92 29.69
C SER A 127 -45.60 41.23 29.50
N THR A 128 -46.89 41.17 29.79
CA THR A 128 -47.75 42.33 30.02
C THR A 128 -47.43 42.86 31.42
N GLY A 129 -47.01 44.12 31.48
CA GLY A 129 -46.93 44.86 32.73
C GLY A 129 -48.29 45.45 33.08
N GLU A 130 -48.70 45.25 34.33
CA GLU A 130 -49.54 46.14 35.14
C GLU A 130 -49.03 46.10 36.59
#